data_AF-A0A949M9G4-F1
#
_entry.id   AF-A0A949M9G4-F1
#
_cell.length_a   1.000
_cell.length_b   1.000
_cell.length_c   1.000
_cell.angle_alpha   90.00
_cell.angle_beta   90.00
_cell.angle_gamma   90.00
#
_symmetry.space_group_name_H-M   'P 1'
#
loop_
_entity.id
_entity.type
_entity.pdbx_description
1 polymer ?
#
loop_
_entity_poly.entity_id
_entity_poly.type
_entity_poly.pdbx_seq_one_letter_code
_entity_poly.pdbx_strand_id
1 'polypeptide(L)'
;MFANYQTAKNVLGNAAAIVLLAVASFGFAPAAHADYFATTTFNSTNSSTSSINLFVVPAGVTSITADLTAAGGAGAGGAYTFGGGAGGAGESFSQTIPVTPGQIIGYEVGAGGIGGTSGFINVNAGNGGIGGNTVFGTTTAFGGQGGKGAIYGDSSSGKGGVAGGIGATAGGNGDDQINANRTYGGTGGVSAVTGSVAGQGGYGDATTLTLPQAGKIGGGGGGASGWASANGTPQDTGANGGDGQIVLSYYVDNTAPTIT
;
A
#
# COMPACT_ATOMS: atom_id res chain seq x y z
N MET A 1 91.96 1.81 -8.49
CA MET A 1 90.80 1.61 -7.60
C MET A 1 90.03 2.88 -7.21
N PHE A 2 90.47 4.10 -7.57
CA PHE A 2 89.80 5.34 -7.12
C PHE A 2 88.79 5.96 -8.10
N ALA A 3 88.67 5.47 -9.35
CA ALA A 3 87.76 6.04 -10.35
C ALA A 3 86.28 5.64 -10.15
N ASN A 4 86.01 4.50 -9.51
CA ASN A 4 84.63 4.00 -9.34
C ASN A 4 83.89 4.60 -8.14
N TYR A 5 84.57 5.33 -7.26
CA TYR A 5 83.96 5.90 -6.05
C TYR A 5 83.23 7.23 -6.32
N GLN A 6 83.71 8.02 -7.29
CA GLN A 6 83.08 9.30 -7.64
C GLN A 6 81.78 9.12 -8.43
N THR A 7 81.69 8.09 -9.27
CA THR A 7 80.47 7.78 -10.03
C THR A 7 79.32 7.33 -9.12
N ALA A 8 79.61 6.60 -8.04
CA ALA A 8 78.60 6.18 -7.06
C ALA A 8 78.03 7.34 -6.21
N LYS A 9 78.85 8.36 -5.91
CA LYS A 9 78.42 9.54 -5.13
C LYS A 9 77.44 10.43 -5.92
N ASN A 10 77.62 10.55 -7.23
CA ASN A 10 76.75 11.35 -8.09
C ASN A 10 75.37 10.71 -8.33
N VAL A 11 75.28 9.37 -8.28
CA VAL A 11 73.99 8.66 -8.40
C VAL A 11 73.18 8.76 -7.10
N LEU A 12 73.83 8.70 -5.93
CA LEU A 12 73.15 8.80 -4.63
C LEU A 12 72.72 10.24 -4.27
N GLY A 13 73.43 11.26 -4.75
CA GLY A 13 73.01 12.66 -4.61
C GLY A 13 71.72 13.00 -5.37
N ASN A 14 71.44 12.28 -6.47
CA ASN A 14 70.20 12.45 -7.25
C ASN A 14 69.07 11.51 -6.81
N ALA A 15 69.36 10.40 -6.14
CA ALA A 15 68.32 9.47 -5.67
C ALA A 15 67.58 9.97 -4.41
N ALA A 16 68.24 10.76 -3.55
CA ALA A 16 67.59 11.37 -2.38
C ALA A 16 66.63 12.52 -2.76
N ALA A 17 66.74 13.08 -3.97
CA ALA A 17 65.87 14.14 -4.48
C ALA A 17 64.62 13.61 -5.23
N ILE A 18 64.54 12.30 -5.51
CA ILE A 18 63.46 11.71 -6.32
C ILE A 18 62.37 11.02 -5.46
N VAL A 19 62.62 10.77 -4.17
CA VAL A 19 61.65 10.08 -3.29
C VAL A 19 60.84 11.03 -2.39
N LEU A 20 61.01 12.35 -2.54
CA LEU A 20 60.30 13.36 -1.76
C LEU A 20 59.44 14.30 -2.62
N LEU A 21 58.75 13.77 -3.64
CA LEU A 21 57.81 14.57 -4.43
C LEU A 21 56.71 13.74 -5.11
N ALA A 22 56.03 12.89 -4.35
CA ALA A 22 54.78 12.26 -4.80
C ALA A 22 53.77 12.02 -3.64
N VAL A 23 53.87 12.81 -2.57
CA VAL A 23 52.87 12.81 -1.47
C VAL A 23 52.05 14.11 -1.46
N ALA A 24 52.40 15.09 -2.29
CA ALA A 24 51.64 16.32 -2.44
C ALA A 24 50.66 16.18 -3.61
N SER A 25 49.37 16.30 -3.31
CA SER A 25 48.25 16.50 -4.24
C SER A 25 47.55 15.27 -4.85
N PHE A 26 47.17 14.29 -4.02
CA PHE A 26 45.78 13.80 -4.17
C PHE A 26 44.85 14.87 -3.62
N GLY A 27 44.74 15.98 -4.35
CA GLY A 27 43.69 16.95 -4.13
C GLY A 27 42.39 16.24 -4.46
N PHE A 28 41.69 15.75 -3.44
CA PHE A 28 40.29 15.42 -3.58
C PHE A 28 39.60 16.73 -3.94
N ALA A 29 39.35 16.93 -5.24
CA ALA A 29 38.40 17.93 -5.66
C ALA A 29 37.11 17.60 -4.90
N PRO A 30 36.56 18.51 -4.09
CA PRO A 30 35.28 18.24 -3.45
C PRO A 30 34.29 17.95 -4.58
N ALA A 31 33.81 16.72 -4.63
CA ALA A 31 32.72 16.39 -5.52
C ALA A 31 31.54 17.23 -5.05
N ALA A 32 31.22 18.27 -5.81
CA ALA A 32 30.00 19.03 -5.59
C ALA A 32 28.84 18.08 -5.90
N HIS A 33 28.32 17.45 -4.86
CA HIS A 33 27.13 16.64 -4.99
C HIS A 33 25.94 17.59 -5.01
N ALA A 34 25.21 17.61 -6.13
CA ALA A 34 23.98 18.39 -6.23
C ALA A 34 22.90 17.78 -5.33
N ASP A 35 22.10 18.63 -4.71
CA ASP A 35 20.90 18.21 -4.00
C ASP A 35 19.93 17.55 -4.98
N TYR A 36 19.18 16.57 -4.50
CA TYR A 36 18.18 15.89 -5.32
C TYR A 36 16.91 15.58 -4.55
N PHE A 37 15.83 15.39 -5.30
CA PHE A 37 14.55 14.93 -4.80
C PHE A 37 14.41 13.44 -5.06
N ALA A 38 13.94 12.71 -4.06
CA ALA A 38 13.74 11.27 -4.13
C ALA A 38 12.32 10.88 -3.70
N THR A 39 11.83 9.79 -4.31
CA THR A 39 10.55 9.16 -3.95
C THR A 39 10.76 7.68 -3.69
N THR A 40 10.10 7.14 -2.66
CA THR A 40 10.12 5.71 -2.32
C THR A 40 8.70 5.23 -2.08
N THR A 41 8.32 4.10 -2.67
CA THR A 41 6.96 3.54 -2.55
C THR A 41 7.01 2.18 -1.87
N PHE A 42 6.15 1.98 -0.86
CA PHE A 42 5.93 0.70 -0.20
C PHE A 42 4.50 0.24 -0.45
N ASN A 43 4.35 -0.98 -0.97
CA ASN A 43 3.06 -1.63 -1.20
C ASN A 43 2.92 -2.83 -0.26
N SER A 44 1.69 -3.23 0.04
CA SER A 44 1.43 -4.49 0.75
C SER A 44 1.88 -5.68 -0.10
N THR A 45 2.41 -6.71 0.55
CA THR A 45 2.79 -7.98 -0.09
C THR A 45 1.69 -9.05 0.01
N ASN A 46 0.42 -8.65 0.20
CA ASN A 46 -0.74 -9.56 0.32
C ASN A 46 -0.66 -10.58 1.48
N SER A 47 0.28 -10.42 2.42
CA SER A 47 0.32 -11.28 3.62
C SER A 47 -0.54 -10.66 4.70
N SER A 48 -1.56 -11.40 5.16
CA SER A 48 -2.44 -11.03 6.28
C SER A 48 -1.72 -10.92 7.64
N THR A 49 -0.40 -11.11 7.66
CA THR A 49 0.46 -10.94 8.83
C THR A 49 1.14 -9.57 8.78
N SER A 50 0.70 -8.64 9.62
CA SER A 50 1.39 -7.38 9.92
C SER A 50 2.82 -7.64 10.38
N SER A 51 3.78 -7.57 9.45
CA SER A 51 5.19 -7.52 9.77
C SER A 51 5.66 -6.06 9.71
N ILE A 52 6.21 -5.57 10.82
CA ILE A 52 6.85 -4.26 10.86
C ILE A 52 8.11 -4.33 10.00
N ASN A 53 8.20 -3.44 9.01
CA ASN A 53 9.38 -3.23 8.20
C ASN A 53 10.12 -1.97 8.68
N LEU A 54 11.38 -1.81 8.27
CA LEU A 54 12.23 -0.71 8.72
C LEU A 54 12.68 0.15 7.52
N PHE A 55 12.51 1.45 7.65
CA PHE A 55 13.06 2.46 6.73
C PHE A 55 14.20 3.20 7.43
N VAL A 56 15.36 3.28 6.79
CA VAL A 56 16.51 4.04 7.30
C VAL A 56 16.56 5.38 6.57
N VAL A 57 16.45 6.48 7.33
CA VAL A 57 16.49 7.83 6.78
C VAL A 57 17.86 8.09 6.14
N PRO A 58 17.93 8.42 4.83
CA PRO A 58 19.20 8.68 4.16
C PRO A 58 19.98 9.84 4.80
N ALA A 59 21.29 9.85 4.58
CA ALA A 59 22.13 11.00 4.92
C ALA A 59 21.59 12.28 4.25
N GLY A 60 21.70 13.43 4.91
CA GLY A 60 21.24 14.71 4.36
C GLY A 60 19.73 14.96 4.36
N VAL A 61 18.92 14.00 4.83
CA VAL A 61 17.46 14.15 4.93
C VAL A 61 17.06 14.63 6.32
N THR A 62 16.34 15.75 6.37
CA THR A 62 15.83 16.36 7.62
C THR A 62 14.31 16.38 7.72
N SER A 63 13.62 16.14 6.61
CA SER A 63 12.17 16.01 6.57
C SER A 63 11.73 15.02 5.49
N ILE A 64 10.62 14.34 5.74
CA ILE A 64 9.98 13.43 4.80
C ILE A 64 8.50 13.80 4.72
N THR A 65 7.97 13.95 3.51
CA THR A 65 6.52 13.95 3.29
C THR A 65 6.09 12.51 3.05
N ALA A 66 5.23 12.00 3.92
CA ALA A 66 4.67 10.67 3.83
C ALA A 66 3.19 10.76 3.44
N ASP A 67 2.86 10.20 2.28
CA ASP A 67 1.49 9.97 1.83
C ASP A 67 1.10 8.55 2.27
N LEU A 68 0.14 8.45 3.19
CA LEU A 68 -0.36 7.19 3.70
C LEU A 68 -1.73 6.92 3.08
N THR A 69 -1.91 5.67 2.65
CA THR A 69 -3.20 5.12 2.23
C THR A 69 -3.41 3.80 2.97
N ALA A 70 -4.45 3.72 3.78
CA ALA A 70 -4.86 2.48 4.42
C ALA A 70 -5.56 1.55 3.43
N ALA A 71 -5.67 0.27 3.77
CA ALA A 71 -6.36 -0.68 2.92
C ALA A 71 -7.88 -0.52 2.97
N GLY A 72 -8.56 -0.89 1.88
CA GLY A 72 -10.02 -0.95 1.83
C GLY A 72 -10.58 -2.20 2.52
N GLY A 73 -11.81 -2.09 3.02
CA GLY A 73 -12.59 -3.23 3.46
C GLY A 73 -13.06 -4.08 2.29
N ALA A 74 -13.38 -5.34 2.54
CA ALA A 74 -13.88 -6.25 1.52
C ALA A 74 -15.39 -6.10 1.31
N GLY A 75 -15.87 -6.48 0.14
CA GLY A 75 -17.28 -6.75 -0.08
C GLY A 75 -17.74 -8.00 0.66
N ALA A 76 -19.01 -8.05 1.01
CA ALA A 76 -19.64 -9.22 1.58
C ALA A 76 -20.14 -10.18 0.50
N GLY A 77 -20.36 -11.44 0.89
CA GLY A 77 -21.06 -12.38 0.04
C GLY A 77 -22.52 -12.00 -0.14
N GLY A 78 -23.11 -12.39 -1.26
CA GLY A 78 -24.55 -12.37 -1.44
C GLY A 78 -25.19 -13.70 -1.04
N ALA A 79 -26.51 -13.72 -0.91
CA ALA A 79 -27.29 -14.93 -0.60
C ALA A 79 -28.58 -14.95 -1.43
N TYR A 80 -28.82 -16.01 -2.19
CA TYR A 80 -30.02 -16.20 -3.00
C TYR A 80 -30.35 -15.03 -3.96
N THR A 81 -31.37 -14.22 -3.70
CA THR A 81 -31.73 -13.04 -4.51
C THR A 81 -31.33 -11.74 -3.82
N PHE A 82 -30.44 -11.81 -2.83
CA PHE A 82 -30.03 -10.70 -1.99
C PHE A 82 -28.53 -10.40 -2.16
N GLY A 83 -28.22 -9.15 -2.50
CA GLY A 83 -26.86 -8.69 -2.77
C GLY A 83 -26.09 -8.47 -1.48
N GLY A 84 -24.79 -8.75 -1.51
CA GLY A 84 -23.88 -8.39 -0.45
C GLY A 84 -23.55 -6.89 -0.47
N GLY A 85 -23.27 -6.32 0.70
CA GLY A 85 -22.77 -4.95 0.80
C GLY A 85 -21.31 -4.85 0.36
N ALA A 86 -20.93 -3.73 -0.24
CA ALA A 86 -19.54 -3.48 -0.62
C ALA A 86 -18.67 -3.11 0.60
N GLY A 87 -17.36 -3.17 0.48
CA GLY A 87 -16.44 -2.65 1.49
C GLY A 87 -16.26 -1.13 1.41
N GLY A 88 -15.97 -0.48 2.54
CA GLY A 88 -15.57 0.92 2.58
C GLY A 88 -14.11 1.12 2.19
N ALA A 89 -13.74 2.32 1.72
CA ALA A 89 -12.35 2.64 1.42
C ALA A 89 -11.53 2.90 2.70
N GLY A 90 -10.22 2.67 2.61
CA GLY A 90 -9.25 3.07 3.62
C GLY A 90 -8.96 4.57 3.57
N GLU A 91 -8.68 5.14 4.74
CA GLU A 91 -8.26 6.53 4.90
C GLU A 91 -7.03 6.86 4.07
N SER A 92 -6.94 8.11 3.59
CA SER A 92 -5.70 8.62 3.03
C SER A 92 -5.42 10.07 3.39
N PHE A 93 -4.17 10.36 3.75
CA PHE A 93 -3.69 11.71 3.98
C PHE A 93 -2.17 11.83 3.78
N SER A 94 -1.69 13.08 3.75
CA SER A 94 -0.29 13.44 3.62
C SER A 94 0.21 14.15 4.88
N GLN A 95 1.42 13.83 5.34
CA GLN A 95 2.04 14.48 6.48
C GLN A 95 3.54 14.68 6.28
N THR A 96 4.04 15.88 6.60
CA THR A 96 5.49 16.14 6.68
C THR A 96 6.00 15.83 8.09
N ILE A 97 7.01 14.99 8.18
CA ILE A 97 7.59 14.48 9.41
C ILE A 97 9.05 14.94 9.50
N PRO A 98 9.46 15.64 10.57
CA PRO A 98 10.87 15.95 10.81
C PRO A 98 11.62 14.67 11.17
N VAL A 99 12.81 14.49 10.60
CA VAL A 99 13.63 13.29 10.79
C VAL A 99 15.10 13.65 10.99
N THR A 100 15.87 12.70 11.53
CA THR A 100 17.33 12.80 11.62
C THR A 100 17.98 11.83 10.63
N PRO A 101 19.07 12.22 9.94
CA PRO A 101 19.87 11.29 9.15
C PRO A 101 20.23 10.01 9.93
N GLY A 102 20.03 8.84 9.32
CA GLY A 102 20.28 7.52 9.93
C GLY A 102 19.19 7.04 10.90
N GLN A 103 18.15 7.84 11.17
CA GLN A 103 17.00 7.41 11.97
C GLN A 103 16.33 6.18 11.34
N ILE A 104 15.97 5.20 12.17
CA ILE A 104 15.21 4.02 11.74
C ILE A 104 13.73 4.25 12.08
N ILE A 105 12.87 4.17 11.08
CA ILE A 105 11.42 4.34 11.21
C ILE A 105 10.73 3.02 10.86
N GLY A 106 9.96 2.51 11.80
CA GLY A 106 9.10 1.34 11.56
C GLY A 106 7.92 1.71 10.66
N TYR A 107 7.58 0.83 9.73
CA TYR A 107 6.41 1.01 8.88
C TYR A 107 5.67 -0.31 8.63
N GLU A 108 4.39 -0.19 8.33
CA GLU A 108 3.48 -1.28 8.00
C GLU A 108 2.51 -0.82 6.91
N VAL A 109 2.29 -1.65 5.90
CA VAL A 109 1.32 -1.37 4.84
C VAL A 109 0.13 -2.29 5.02
N GLY A 110 -1.07 -1.72 5.17
CA GLY A 110 -2.28 -2.49 5.40
C GLY A 110 -2.60 -3.43 4.24
N ALA A 111 -3.08 -4.63 4.55
CA ALA A 111 -3.62 -5.56 3.54
C ALA A 111 -5.12 -5.33 3.32
N GLY A 112 -5.60 -5.51 2.09
CA GLY A 112 -7.02 -5.48 1.77
C GLY A 112 -7.84 -6.47 2.59
N GLY A 113 -9.07 -6.09 2.94
CA GLY A 113 -10.00 -7.01 3.60
C GLY A 113 -10.31 -8.24 2.72
N ILE A 114 -10.47 -9.41 3.34
CA ILE A 114 -10.86 -10.65 2.65
C ILE A 114 -12.36 -10.66 2.36
N GLY A 115 -12.74 -10.99 1.12
CA GLY A 115 -14.13 -11.09 0.68
C GLY A 115 -14.99 -12.05 1.52
N GLY A 116 -16.24 -11.66 1.75
CA GLY A 116 -17.19 -12.50 2.51
C GLY A 116 -17.63 -13.74 1.73
N THR A 117 -17.86 -14.85 2.42
CA THR A 117 -18.35 -16.10 1.83
C THR A 117 -19.79 -15.96 1.33
N SER A 118 -20.17 -16.66 0.27
CA SER A 118 -21.56 -16.68 -0.21
C SER A 118 -22.51 -17.34 0.79
N GLY A 119 -23.77 -16.92 0.80
CA GLY A 119 -24.87 -17.57 1.51
C GLY A 119 -25.76 -18.43 0.59
N PHE A 120 -26.80 -19.02 1.16
CA PHE A 120 -27.86 -19.78 0.48
C PHE A 120 -29.24 -19.35 0.99
N ILE A 121 -30.31 -19.91 0.41
CA ILE A 121 -31.70 -19.57 0.77
C ILE A 121 -32.00 -19.65 2.28
N ASN A 122 -31.30 -20.51 3.03
CA ASN A 122 -31.47 -20.65 4.49
C ASN A 122 -30.17 -20.37 5.26
N VAL A 123 -29.17 -19.76 4.62
CA VAL A 123 -27.85 -19.52 5.21
C VAL A 123 -27.41 -18.11 4.85
N ASN A 124 -27.23 -17.26 5.87
CA ASN A 124 -26.74 -15.90 5.66
C ASN A 124 -25.36 -15.91 5.00
N ALA A 125 -25.08 -14.90 4.19
CA ALA A 125 -23.75 -14.71 3.63
C ALA A 125 -22.76 -14.20 4.70
N GLY A 126 -21.48 -14.44 4.46
CA GLY A 126 -20.40 -13.92 5.26
C GLY A 126 -20.20 -12.42 5.04
N ASN A 127 -19.87 -11.70 6.11
CA ASN A 127 -19.43 -10.31 6.03
C ASN A 127 -18.06 -10.21 5.34
N GLY A 128 -17.79 -9.06 4.72
CA GLY A 128 -16.43 -8.73 4.27
C GLY A 128 -15.50 -8.46 5.45
N GLY A 129 -14.22 -8.78 5.28
CA GLY A 129 -13.16 -8.46 6.22
C GLY A 129 -12.85 -6.95 6.27
N ILE A 130 -12.34 -6.50 7.42
CA ILE A 130 -11.84 -5.14 7.62
C ILE A 130 -10.47 -5.02 6.92
N GLY A 131 -10.21 -3.87 6.27
CA GLY A 131 -8.89 -3.56 5.71
C GLY A 131 -7.87 -3.24 6.81
N GLY A 132 -6.62 -3.61 6.60
CA GLY A 132 -5.52 -3.29 7.50
C GLY A 132 -5.20 -1.79 7.56
N ASN A 133 -4.76 -1.33 8.72
CA ASN A 133 -4.21 0.01 8.87
C ASN A 133 -2.86 0.13 8.16
N THR A 134 -2.51 1.34 7.72
CA THR A 134 -1.17 1.66 7.23
C THR A 134 -0.48 2.57 8.25
N VAL A 135 0.74 2.21 8.65
CA VAL A 135 1.49 2.90 9.72
C VAL A 135 2.85 3.32 9.21
N PHE A 136 3.26 4.55 9.52
CA PHE A 136 4.62 5.04 9.32
C PHE A 136 5.06 5.83 10.56
N GLY A 137 5.99 5.25 11.34
CA GLY A 137 6.37 5.79 12.64
C GLY A 137 5.18 5.81 13.61
N THR A 138 4.79 7.00 14.08
CA THR A 138 3.63 7.20 14.97
C THR A 138 2.34 7.54 14.22
N THR A 139 2.41 7.71 12.90
CA THR A 139 1.29 8.13 12.06
C THR A 139 0.56 6.91 11.54
N THR A 140 -0.78 6.90 11.66
CA THR A 140 -1.64 5.78 11.25
C THR A 140 -2.76 6.28 10.36
N ALA A 141 -2.96 5.61 9.22
CA ALA A 141 -4.18 5.70 8.42
C ALA A 141 -5.04 4.47 8.67
N PHE A 142 -6.33 4.67 8.93
CA PHE A 142 -7.25 3.59 9.30
C PHE A 142 -7.87 2.89 8.09
N GLY A 143 -7.90 1.55 8.14
CA GLY A 143 -8.49 0.73 7.09
C GLY A 143 -10.02 0.83 7.01
N GLY A 144 -10.57 0.54 5.83
CA GLY A 144 -12.00 0.54 5.58
C GLY A 144 -12.73 -0.66 6.19
N GLN A 145 -13.98 -0.47 6.60
CA GLN A 145 -14.79 -1.58 7.13
C GLN A 145 -15.34 -2.45 6.00
N GLY A 146 -15.41 -3.76 6.23
CA GLY A 146 -16.05 -4.68 5.30
C GLY A 146 -17.57 -4.51 5.22
N GLY A 147 -18.15 -4.89 4.08
CA GLY A 147 -19.59 -4.91 3.89
C GLY A 147 -20.29 -5.97 4.75
N LYS A 148 -21.59 -5.83 4.94
CA LYS A 148 -22.44 -6.84 5.59
C LYS A 148 -22.98 -7.83 4.57
N GLY A 149 -22.95 -9.11 4.96
CA GLY A 149 -23.53 -10.20 4.18
C GLY A 149 -25.03 -10.00 4.03
N ALA A 150 -25.56 -10.52 2.93
CA ALA A 150 -27.01 -10.62 2.76
C ALA A 150 -27.63 -11.51 3.86
N ILE A 151 -28.74 -11.04 4.44
CA ILE A 151 -29.53 -11.75 5.44
C ILE A 151 -30.83 -12.20 4.79
N TYR A 152 -31.14 -13.49 4.84
CA TYR A 152 -32.40 -13.99 4.30
C TYR A 152 -33.59 -13.52 5.14
N GLY A 153 -34.59 -12.93 4.49
CA GLY A 153 -35.84 -12.49 5.12
C GLY A 153 -35.77 -11.15 5.86
N ASP A 154 -34.62 -10.49 5.86
CA ASP A 154 -34.50 -9.08 6.22
C ASP A 154 -34.66 -8.24 4.95
N SER A 155 -35.56 -7.26 4.97
CA SER A 155 -35.75 -6.29 3.87
C SER A 155 -34.56 -5.34 3.69
N SER A 156 -33.48 -5.53 4.43
CA SER A 156 -32.21 -4.88 4.19
C SER A 156 -31.22 -5.89 3.61
N SER A 157 -31.05 -5.80 2.29
CA SER A 157 -29.89 -6.32 1.57
C SER A 157 -28.57 -5.95 2.28
N GLY A 158 -27.48 -6.62 1.90
CA GLY A 158 -26.18 -6.43 2.53
C GLY A 158 -25.77 -4.95 2.57
N LYS A 159 -25.59 -4.41 3.79
CA LYS A 159 -25.20 -3.00 3.98
C LYS A 159 -23.75 -2.77 3.61
N GLY A 160 -23.47 -1.67 2.90
CA GLY A 160 -22.12 -1.24 2.59
C GLY A 160 -21.28 -0.96 3.83
N GLY A 161 -19.97 -1.16 3.70
CA GLY A 161 -18.97 -0.90 4.73
C GLY A 161 -18.71 0.59 4.89
N VAL A 162 -18.42 1.00 6.12
CA VAL A 162 -18.07 2.39 6.45
C VAL A 162 -16.63 2.68 6.03
N ALA A 163 -16.37 3.91 5.59
CA ALA A 163 -15.03 4.41 5.29
C ALA A 163 -14.09 4.37 6.52
N GLY A 164 -12.79 4.19 6.29
CA GLY A 164 -11.78 4.17 7.35
C GLY A 164 -11.51 5.53 7.98
N GLY A 165 -11.77 6.64 7.27
CA GLY A 165 -11.45 7.99 7.78
C GLY A 165 -11.51 9.07 6.72
N ILE A 166 -10.63 10.07 6.84
CA ILE A 166 -10.58 11.22 5.93
C ILE A 166 -10.18 10.78 4.51
N GLY A 167 -10.78 11.41 3.49
CA GLY A 167 -10.45 11.13 2.10
C GLY A 167 -10.97 9.79 1.57
N ALA A 168 -11.84 9.10 2.32
CA ALA A 168 -12.41 7.81 1.96
C ALA A 168 -13.94 7.86 1.87
N THR A 169 -14.54 7.05 0.98
CA THR A 169 -16.00 6.89 0.90
C THR A 169 -16.46 5.53 1.43
N ALA A 170 -17.70 5.48 1.90
CA ALA A 170 -18.37 4.23 2.24
C ALA A 170 -18.63 3.38 0.98
N GLY A 171 -18.80 2.08 1.17
CA GLY A 171 -19.29 1.16 0.15
C GLY A 171 -20.79 1.30 -0.06
N GLY A 172 -21.26 0.94 -1.25
CA GLY A 172 -22.68 0.84 -1.57
C GLY A 172 -23.34 -0.36 -0.90
N ASN A 173 -24.64 -0.26 -0.64
CA ASN A 173 -25.46 -1.39 -0.26
C ASN A 173 -25.67 -2.32 -1.46
N GLY A 174 -25.91 -3.60 -1.22
CA GLY A 174 -26.50 -4.48 -2.21
C GLY A 174 -27.95 -4.09 -2.50
N ASP A 175 -28.48 -4.51 -3.64
CA ASP A 175 -29.89 -4.34 -3.97
C ASP A 175 -30.75 -5.45 -3.33
N ASP A 176 -32.01 -5.13 -3.06
CA ASP A 176 -33.03 -6.05 -2.57
C ASP A 176 -34.14 -6.13 -3.62
N GLN A 177 -34.09 -7.14 -4.50
CA GLN A 177 -35.20 -7.39 -5.43
C GLN A 177 -35.75 -8.80 -5.32
N ILE A 178 -37.02 -8.85 -4.91
CA ILE A 178 -37.86 -10.05 -4.76
C ILE A 178 -38.38 -10.55 -6.13
N ASN A 179 -38.25 -9.77 -7.22
CA ASN A 179 -38.80 -10.09 -8.53
C ASN A 179 -37.76 -10.71 -9.49
N ALA A 180 -37.27 -11.90 -9.14
CA ALA A 180 -36.62 -12.94 -9.98
C ALA A 180 -35.48 -12.58 -10.95
N ASN A 181 -35.23 -11.31 -11.26
CA ASN A 181 -34.28 -10.87 -12.27
C ASN A 181 -33.56 -9.62 -11.78
N ARG A 182 -32.35 -9.87 -11.28
CA ARG A 182 -31.26 -8.95 -10.97
C ARG A 182 -31.13 -8.58 -9.51
N THR A 183 -30.04 -9.03 -8.95
CA THR A 183 -29.56 -8.55 -7.67
C THR A 183 -28.14 -8.03 -7.88
N TYR A 184 -27.95 -6.74 -7.59
CA TYR A 184 -26.68 -6.06 -7.70
C TYR A 184 -25.97 -6.10 -6.35
N GLY A 185 -24.70 -6.50 -6.33
CA GLY A 185 -23.85 -6.24 -5.20
C GLY A 185 -23.47 -4.76 -5.12
N GLY A 186 -23.17 -4.26 -3.93
CA GLY A 186 -22.75 -2.88 -3.76
C GLY A 186 -21.40 -2.58 -4.43
N THR A 187 -21.20 -1.35 -4.91
CA THR A 187 -19.89 -0.86 -5.37
C THR A 187 -19.02 -0.45 -4.18
N GLY A 188 -17.74 -0.80 -4.18
CA GLY A 188 -16.79 -0.46 -3.13
C GLY A 188 -16.60 1.05 -2.92
N GLY A 189 -16.08 1.43 -1.76
CA GLY A 189 -15.66 2.80 -1.51
C GLY A 189 -14.42 3.21 -2.32
N VAL A 190 -14.24 4.50 -2.56
CA VAL A 190 -13.06 5.08 -3.24
C VAL A 190 -12.22 5.84 -2.21
N SER A 191 -10.89 5.65 -2.24
CA SER A 191 -9.92 6.51 -1.56
C SER A 191 -9.51 7.67 -2.48
N ALA A 192 -9.20 8.85 -1.91
CA ALA A 192 -8.83 10.07 -2.65
C ALA A 192 -7.47 10.02 -3.37
N VAL A 193 -6.73 8.91 -3.28
CA VAL A 193 -5.39 8.76 -3.85
C VAL A 193 -5.44 8.51 -5.36
N THR A 194 -4.49 9.10 -6.07
CA THR A 194 -4.28 8.85 -7.50
C THR A 194 -4.06 7.35 -7.76
N GLY A 195 -4.94 6.73 -8.54
CA GLY A 195 -4.86 5.30 -8.88
C GLY A 195 -5.68 4.37 -7.97
N SER A 196 -6.32 4.90 -6.93
CA SER A 196 -7.39 4.22 -6.19
C SER A 196 -8.56 3.91 -7.13
N VAL A 197 -9.05 2.67 -7.10
CA VAL A 197 -10.22 2.24 -7.87
C VAL A 197 -11.11 1.43 -6.95
N ALA A 198 -12.36 1.85 -6.76
CA ALA A 198 -13.34 1.06 -6.05
C ALA A 198 -13.56 -0.29 -6.74
N GLY A 199 -13.74 -1.34 -5.94
CA GLY A 199 -14.19 -2.64 -6.44
C GLY A 199 -15.61 -2.52 -6.98
N GLN A 200 -15.86 -3.09 -8.16
CA GLN A 200 -17.19 -3.09 -8.74
C GLN A 200 -18.03 -4.22 -8.13
N GLY A 201 -19.26 -3.91 -7.74
CA GLY A 201 -20.21 -4.91 -7.26
C GLY A 201 -20.51 -5.95 -8.34
N GLY A 202 -20.77 -7.18 -7.89
CA GLY A 202 -21.21 -8.26 -8.77
C GLY A 202 -22.60 -8.00 -9.33
N TYR A 203 -22.90 -8.60 -10.47
CA TYR A 203 -24.21 -8.55 -11.09
C TYR A 203 -24.59 -9.94 -11.59
N GLY A 204 -25.73 -10.44 -11.17
CA GLY A 204 -26.26 -11.73 -11.61
C GLY A 204 -27.71 -11.62 -12.06
N ASP A 205 -28.01 -12.21 -13.22
CA ASP A 205 -29.37 -12.52 -13.65
C ASP A 205 -29.48 -13.99 -14.11
N ALA A 206 -30.67 -14.41 -14.52
CA ALA A 206 -30.94 -15.78 -14.96
C ALA A 206 -30.13 -16.25 -16.19
N THR A 207 -29.42 -15.34 -16.86
CA THR A 207 -28.71 -15.57 -18.13
C THR A 207 -27.25 -15.14 -18.12
N THR A 208 -26.86 -14.26 -17.20
CA THR A 208 -25.51 -13.69 -17.11
C THR A 208 -25.06 -13.56 -15.65
N LEU A 209 -23.79 -13.86 -15.41
CA LEU A 209 -23.14 -13.67 -14.11
C LEU A 209 -21.85 -12.89 -14.32
N THR A 210 -21.76 -11.73 -13.69
CA THR A 210 -20.55 -10.91 -13.57
C THR A 210 -20.10 -10.93 -12.12
N LEU A 211 -18.92 -11.50 -11.87
CA LEU A 211 -18.36 -11.59 -10.52
C LEU A 211 -17.98 -10.19 -9.98
N PRO A 212 -18.10 -9.96 -8.66
CA PRO A 212 -17.60 -8.73 -8.06
C PRO A 212 -16.09 -8.59 -8.28
N GLN A 213 -15.65 -7.35 -8.45
CA GLN A 213 -14.25 -7.01 -8.67
C GLN A 213 -13.61 -6.44 -7.40
N ALA A 214 -12.35 -6.82 -7.17
CA ALA A 214 -11.59 -6.31 -6.05
C ALA A 214 -11.32 -4.81 -6.19
N GLY A 215 -11.23 -4.12 -5.05
CA GLY A 215 -10.73 -2.75 -5.01
C GLY A 215 -9.24 -2.70 -5.35
N LYS A 216 -8.77 -1.54 -5.81
CA LYS A 216 -7.35 -1.20 -5.95
C LYS A 216 -7.00 -0.11 -4.94
N ILE A 217 -5.77 -0.16 -4.44
CA ILE A 217 -5.11 0.82 -3.54
C ILE A 217 -6.11 1.60 -2.65
N GLY A 218 -6.36 1.10 -1.46
CA GLY A 218 -7.27 1.70 -0.48
C GLY A 218 -8.75 1.71 -0.87
N GLY A 219 -9.12 1.35 -2.11
CA GLY A 219 -10.51 1.17 -2.52
C GLY A 219 -11.16 -0.04 -1.83
N GLY A 220 -12.44 0.06 -1.48
CA GLY A 220 -13.21 -1.06 -0.94
C GLY A 220 -13.52 -2.10 -2.02
N GLY A 221 -13.74 -3.36 -1.62
CA GLY A 221 -14.13 -4.44 -2.53
C GLY A 221 -15.62 -4.37 -2.92
N GLY A 222 -15.97 -4.83 -4.12
CA GLY A 222 -17.37 -4.96 -4.54
C GLY A 222 -18.12 -6.06 -3.78
N GLY A 223 -19.37 -5.81 -3.41
CA GLY A 223 -20.26 -6.83 -2.85
C GLY A 223 -20.71 -7.83 -3.91
N ALA A 224 -21.04 -9.05 -3.52
CA ALA A 224 -21.53 -10.07 -4.46
C ALA A 224 -23.01 -9.89 -4.84
N SER A 225 -23.42 -10.45 -5.99
CA SER A 225 -24.79 -10.32 -6.51
C SER A 225 -25.84 -11.11 -5.73
N GLY A 226 -25.46 -12.21 -5.07
CA GLY A 226 -26.37 -13.10 -4.36
C GLY A 226 -26.77 -14.35 -5.12
N TRP A 227 -26.60 -14.39 -6.45
CA TRP A 227 -27.12 -15.44 -7.33
C TRP A 227 -26.30 -16.73 -7.20
N ALA A 228 -26.51 -17.45 -6.10
CA ALA A 228 -26.02 -18.81 -5.93
C ALA A 228 -26.86 -19.74 -6.82
N SER A 229 -26.30 -20.15 -7.95
CA SER A 229 -26.90 -21.18 -8.82
C SER A 229 -27.29 -22.39 -7.97
N ALA A 230 -28.55 -22.83 -8.08
CA ALA A 230 -29.09 -24.01 -7.40
C ALA A 230 -28.32 -25.32 -7.69
N ASN A 231 -27.37 -25.30 -8.64
CA ASN A 231 -26.59 -26.45 -9.12
C ASN A 231 -25.13 -26.49 -8.63
N GLY A 232 -24.77 -25.76 -7.57
CA GLY A 232 -23.50 -26.00 -6.85
C GLY A 232 -22.23 -25.48 -7.54
N THR A 233 -22.33 -24.44 -8.38
CA THR A 233 -21.19 -23.76 -9.03
C THR A 233 -21.21 -22.25 -8.69
N PRO A 234 -20.04 -21.57 -8.81
CA PRO A 234 -19.25 -20.99 -7.73
C PRO A 234 -19.98 -19.95 -6.85
N GLN A 235 -19.49 -19.89 -5.62
CA GLN A 235 -19.87 -19.03 -4.51
C GLN A 235 -19.81 -17.55 -4.91
N ASP A 236 -20.94 -16.86 -4.83
CA ASP A 236 -21.04 -15.40 -4.99
C ASP A 236 -20.41 -14.71 -3.75
N THR A 237 -19.09 -14.85 -3.63
CA THR A 237 -18.28 -14.26 -2.57
C THR A 237 -18.04 -12.80 -2.87
N GLY A 238 -18.03 -11.96 -1.84
CA GLY A 238 -17.61 -10.57 -2.01
C GLY A 238 -16.16 -10.48 -2.50
N ALA A 239 -15.81 -9.37 -3.13
CA ALA A 239 -14.45 -9.15 -3.58
C ALA A 239 -13.57 -8.55 -2.48
N ASN A 240 -12.27 -8.80 -2.56
CA ASN A 240 -11.30 -8.24 -1.63
C ASN A 240 -11.22 -6.71 -1.73
N GLY A 241 -10.87 -6.07 -0.61
CA GLY A 241 -10.46 -4.67 -0.62
C GLY A 241 -9.11 -4.48 -1.29
N GLY A 242 -8.82 -3.25 -1.72
CA GLY A 242 -7.51 -2.85 -2.22
C GLY A 242 -6.52 -2.67 -1.07
N ASP A 243 -5.27 -3.07 -1.30
CA ASP A 243 -4.18 -2.91 -0.34
C ASP A 243 -3.87 -1.44 -0.02
N GLY A 244 -3.21 -1.20 1.12
CA GLY A 244 -2.66 0.11 1.45
C GLY A 244 -1.40 0.45 0.65
N GLN A 245 -0.94 1.69 0.81
CA GLN A 245 0.30 2.18 0.22
C GLN A 245 0.94 3.26 1.11
N ILE A 246 2.28 3.33 1.08
CA ILE A 246 3.04 4.47 1.61
C ILE A 246 3.89 5.03 0.47
N VAL A 247 3.83 6.33 0.24
CA VAL A 247 4.75 7.05 -0.65
C VAL A 247 5.52 8.08 0.15
N LEU A 248 6.85 7.96 0.17
CA LEU A 248 7.73 8.92 0.80
C LEU A 248 8.34 9.83 -0.25
N SER A 249 8.38 11.12 0.03
CA SER A 249 9.03 12.15 -0.78
C SER A 249 9.95 12.99 0.10
N TYR A 250 11.22 13.14 -0.30
CA TYR A 250 12.20 13.89 0.47
C TYR A 250 13.30 14.50 -0.40
N TYR A 251 13.90 15.58 0.12
CA TYR A 251 15.10 16.19 -0.45
C TYR A 251 16.33 15.66 0.28
N VAL A 252 17.38 15.38 -0.48
CA VAL A 252 18.67 14.94 0.04
C VAL A 252 19.67 16.07 -0.17
N ASP A 253 20.13 16.63 0.95
CA ASP A 253 21.27 17.56 0.98
C ASP A 253 22.57 16.75 1.00
N ASN A 254 23.26 16.69 -0.15
CA ASN A 254 24.50 15.93 -0.24
C ASN A 254 25.72 16.69 0.30
N THR A 255 25.54 17.95 0.72
CA THR A 255 26.59 18.72 1.40
C THR A 255 26.60 18.47 2.90
N ALA A 256 25.56 17.83 3.43
CA ALA A 256 25.50 17.44 4.83
C ALA A 256 26.60 16.41 5.18
N PRO A 257 27.30 16.57 6.31
CA PRO A 257 28.36 15.66 6.71
C PRO A 257 27.82 14.24 6.91
N THR A 258 28.52 13.24 6.33
CA THR A 258 28.21 11.84 6.55
C THR A 258 28.55 11.46 7.99
N ILE A 259 27.53 11.05 8.76
CA ILE A 259 27.76 10.44 10.07
C ILE A 259 28.30 9.04 9.78
N THR A 260 29.59 8.83 10.05
CA THR A 260 30.29 7.53 9.92
C THR A 260 30.39 6.84 11.26
#